data_AF-A0A3A5KK29-F1
#
_entry.id   AF-A0A3A5KK29-F1
#
_cell.length_a   1.000
_cell.length_b   1.000
_cell.length_c   1.000
_cell.angle_alpha   90.00
_cell.angle_beta   90.00
_cell.angle_gamma   90.00
#
_symmetry.space_group_name_H-M   'P 1'
#
loop_
_entity.id
_entity.type
_entity.pdbx_description
1 polymer ?
#
loop_
_entity_poly.entity_id
_entity_poly.type
_entity_poly.pdbx_seq_one_letter_code
_entity_poly.pdbx_strand_id
1 'polypeptide(L)'
;MFKISGGAMRGVWLFLAHTLTFCSLAQAAEQYTISGEFQGCEYGKLYELDGGGVLECQEYKYFYEYRPIVIASGREVIVIGNEKVSAYLHDGSVFTTHVADEFDGCDNDKIYKLDNGILFQCNTYHYHYAYRPEVKIFVIKGRTPIVFIDGEQYNGTLLKAN
;
A
#
# COMPACT_ATOMS: atom_id res chain seq x y z
N MET A 1 -33.94 -81.71 17.15
CA MET A 1 -32.82 -82.59 16.76
C MET A 1 -32.21 -82.02 15.48
N PHE A 2 -30.89 -81.77 15.49
CA PHE A 2 -30.02 -81.25 14.39
C PHE A 2 -30.24 -79.79 13.92
N LYS A 3 -29.24 -78.94 13.65
CA LYS A 3 -27.76 -78.94 13.84
C LYS A 3 -27.31 -77.47 13.66
N ILE A 4 -26.35 -76.99 14.45
CA ILE A 4 -25.72 -75.66 14.30
C ILE A 4 -24.51 -75.78 13.35
N SER A 5 -24.32 -74.81 12.47
CA SER A 5 -23.05 -74.37 11.87
C SER A 5 -23.34 -72.98 11.29
N GLY A 6 -22.69 -71.87 11.65
CA GLY A 6 -21.26 -71.65 11.82
C GLY A 6 -20.85 -70.65 10.73
N GLY A 7 -20.76 -69.35 11.07
CA GLY A 7 -20.43 -68.32 10.08
C GLY A 7 -20.23 -66.95 10.71
N ALA A 8 -19.01 -66.70 11.19
CA ALA A 8 -18.53 -65.38 11.57
C ALA A 8 -18.27 -64.55 10.30
N MET A 9 -18.89 -63.37 10.15
CA MET A 9 -18.43 -62.36 9.20
C MET A 9 -18.09 -61.07 9.94
N ARG A 10 -16.80 -60.75 9.81
CA ARG A 10 -16.11 -59.56 10.28
C ARG A 10 -16.64 -58.32 9.56
N GLY A 11 -16.72 -57.22 10.30
CA GLY A 11 -17.11 -55.92 9.77
C GLY A 11 -16.12 -55.37 8.75
N VAL A 12 -16.63 -54.48 7.90
CA VAL A 12 -15.86 -53.44 7.24
C VAL A 12 -16.71 -52.18 7.32
N TRP A 13 -16.24 -51.23 8.13
CA TRP A 13 -16.75 -49.86 8.17
C TRP A 13 -16.46 -49.20 6.82
N LEU A 14 -17.48 -48.85 6.06
CA LEU A 14 -17.34 -47.94 4.92
C LEU A 14 -17.07 -46.54 5.47
N PHE A 15 -15.80 -46.17 5.58
CA PHE A 15 -15.41 -44.77 5.69
C PHE A 15 -15.65 -44.12 4.32
N LEU A 16 -16.70 -43.31 4.23
CA LEU A 16 -16.94 -42.42 3.10
C LEU A 16 -15.86 -41.33 3.14
N ALA A 17 -14.78 -41.52 2.37
CA ALA A 17 -13.73 -40.52 2.22
C ALA A 17 -14.31 -39.29 1.50
N HIS A 18 -14.68 -38.27 2.27
CA HIS A 18 -14.92 -36.92 1.72
C HIS A 18 -13.56 -36.37 1.31
N THR A 19 -13.25 -36.46 0.01
CA THR A 19 -12.16 -35.68 -0.57
C THR A 19 -12.58 -34.22 -0.55
N LEU A 20 -12.14 -33.47 0.47
CA LEU A 20 -12.16 -32.01 0.43
C LEU A 20 -11.21 -31.58 -0.69
N THR A 21 -11.77 -31.31 -1.86
CA THR A 21 -11.06 -30.67 -2.96
C THR A 21 -10.72 -29.25 -2.51
N PHE A 22 -9.53 -29.07 -1.95
CA PHE A 22 -8.94 -27.75 -1.78
C PHE A 22 -8.76 -27.15 -3.18
N CYS A 23 -9.71 -26.33 -3.61
CA CYS A 23 -9.55 -25.50 -4.79
C CYS A 23 -8.48 -24.45 -4.44
N SER A 24 -7.24 -24.68 -4.87
CA SER A 24 -6.22 -23.64 -4.86
C SER A 24 -6.66 -22.56 -5.83
N LEU A 25 -7.18 -21.44 -5.32
CA LEU A 25 -7.39 -20.26 -6.14
C LEU A 25 -6.01 -19.75 -6.55
N ALA A 26 -5.63 -20.00 -7.80
CA ALA A 26 -4.51 -19.28 -8.39
C ALA A 26 -4.83 -17.78 -8.29
N GLN A 27 -4.01 -17.03 -7.57
CA GLN A 27 -4.15 -15.57 -7.54
C GLN A 27 -3.86 -15.09 -8.97
N ALA A 28 -4.86 -14.48 -9.62
CA ALA A 28 -4.67 -13.89 -10.93
C ALA A 28 -3.71 -12.69 -10.80
N ALA A 29 -2.92 -12.44 -11.84
CA ALA A 29 -2.19 -11.19 -11.93
C ALA A 29 -3.19 -10.05 -12.13
N GLU A 30 -3.07 -9.02 -11.31
CA GLU A 30 -3.90 -7.83 -11.31
C GLU A 30 -3.12 -6.65 -11.88
N GLN A 31 -3.84 -5.71 -12.51
CA GLN A 31 -3.26 -4.57 -13.19
C GLN A 31 -3.69 -3.26 -12.51
N TYR A 32 -2.71 -2.40 -12.24
CA TYR A 32 -2.86 -1.07 -11.64
C TYR A 32 -2.13 -0.04 -12.50
N THR A 33 -2.29 1.25 -12.21
CA THR A 33 -1.56 2.35 -12.88
C THR A 33 -1.05 3.32 -11.82
N ILE A 34 0.22 3.71 -11.88
CA ILE A 34 0.73 4.80 -11.03
C ILE A 34 0.16 6.13 -11.54
N SER A 35 -0.33 6.99 -10.65
CA SER A 35 -1.09 8.19 -11.05
C SER A 35 -0.27 9.29 -11.75
N GLY A 36 1.05 9.24 -11.66
CA GLY A 36 1.93 10.27 -12.23
C GLY A 36 3.29 9.74 -12.64
N GLU A 37 4.31 10.57 -12.43
CA GLU A 37 5.69 10.20 -12.74
C GLU A 37 6.19 9.08 -11.83
N PHE A 38 6.87 8.11 -12.43
CA PHE A 38 7.68 7.12 -11.75
C PHE A 38 9.14 7.40 -12.06
N GLN A 39 9.89 7.87 -11.06
CA GLN A 39 11.30 8.26 -11.20
C GLN A 39 12.24 7.18 -10.62
N GLY A 40 11.85 5.92 -10.73
CA GLY A 40 12.58 4.79 -10.17
C GLY A 40 12.11 4.40 -8.77
N CYS A 41 12.53 3.23 -8.34
CA CYS A 41 12.33 2.72 -6.99
C CYS A 41 13.51 3.05 -6.08
N GLU A 42 13.19 3.46 -4.85
CA GLU A 42 14.10 3.53 -3.72
C GLU A 42 13.38 2.87 -2.53
N TYR A 43 14.12 2.24 -1.61
CA TYR A 43 13.51 1.55 -0.47
C TYR A 43 12.55 2.47 0.31
N GLY A 44 11.29 2.04 0.45
CA GLY A 44 10.24 2.78 1.15
C GLY A 44 9.59 3.91 0.34
N LYS A 45 10.05 4.20 -0.88
CA LYS A 45 9.43 5.22 -1.74
C LYS A 45 7.99 4.82 -2.07
N LEU A 46 7.08 5.79 -1.92
CA LEU A 46 5.64 5.59 -2.08
C LEU A 46 5.15 6.19 -3.40
N TYR A 47 4.23 5.47 -4.04
CA TYR A 47 3.54 5.92 -5.25
C TYR A 47 2.04 5.75 -5.09
N GLU A 48 1.29 6.77 -5.49
CA GLU A 48 -0.16 6.71 -5.61
C GLU A 48 -0.57 5.85 -6.81
N LEU A 49 -1.61 5.05 -6.63
CA LEU A 49 -2.22 4.25 -7.69
C LEU A 49 -3.58 4.81 -8.08
N ASP A 50 -3.84 4.84 -9.38
CA ASP A 50 -5.14 5.20 -9.94
C ASP A 50 -6.22 4.25 -9.43
N GLY A 51 -7.33 4.82 -8.96
CA GLY A 51 -8.42 4.06 -8.34
C GLY A 51 -8.19 3.72 -6.87
N GLY A 52 -7.05 4.11 -6.28
CA GLY A 52 -6.74 3.98 -4.87
C GLY A 52 -5.69 2.93 -4.57
N GLY A 53 -5.21 2.93 -3.32
CA GLY A 53 -4.06 2.13 -2.89
C GLY A 53 -2.73 2.87 -3.05
N VAL A 54 -1.69 2.27 -2.48
CA VAL A 54 -0.33 2.83 -2.47
C VAL A 54 0.65 1.72 -2.82
N LEU A 55 1.59 2.00 -3.72
CA LEU A 55 2.73 1.14 -3.98
C LEU A 55 3.92 1.60 -3.14
N GLU A 56 4.59 0.66 -2.45
CA GLU A 56 5.81 0.91 -1.69
C GLU A 56 6.97 0.08 -2.25
N CYS A 57 8.03 0.77 -2.67
CA CYS A 57 9.24 0.17 -3.21
C CYS A 57 10.01 -0.64 -2.16
N GLN A 58 10.52 -1.80 -2.56
CA GLN A 58 11.30 -2.73 -1.72
C GLN A 58 12.70 -3.00 -2.29
N GLU A 59 13.13 -2.18 -3.24
CA GLU A 59 14.49 -2.21 -3.78
C GLU A 59 14.91 -0.84 -4.31
N TYR A 60 16.19 -0.71 -4.61
CA TYR A 60 16.71 0.41 -5.40
C TYR A 60 16.77 0.01 -6.88
N LYS A 61 16.06 0.74 -7.74
CA LYS A 61 16.10 0.54 -9.20
C LYS A 61 15.69 1.81 -9.93
N TYR A 62 16.61 2.42 -10.66
CA TYR A 62 16.35 3.67 -11.37
C TYR A 62 15.89 3.42 -12.80
N PHE A 63 14.71 3.95 -13.15
CA PHE A 63 14.23 4.16 -14.51
C PHE A 63 13.04 5.13 -14.48
N TYR A 64 12.83 5.87 -15.56
CA TYR A 64 11.74 6.83 -15.66
C TYR A 64 10.60 6.28 -16.50
N GLU A 65 9.38 6.41 -16.02
CA GLU A 65 8.14 6.15 -16.78
C GLU A 65 7.08 7.18 -16.37
N TYR A 66 6.22 7.57 -17.32
CA TYR A 66 5.05 8.41 -17.02
C TYR A 66 3.80 7.55 -16.95
N ARG A 67 3.16 7.54 -15.78
CA ARG A 67 1.96 6.74 -15.48
C ARG A 67 2.08 5.27 -15.90
N PRO A 68 3.14 4.55 -15.46
CA PRO A 68 3.33 3.17 -15.86
C PRO A 68 2.23 2.25 -15.34
N ILE A 69 1.99 1.18 -16.10
CA ILE A 69 1.20 0.03 -15.67
C ILE A 69 2.00 -0.75 -14.62
N VAL A 70 1.31 -1.19 -13.57
CA VAL A 70 1.85 -2.08 -12.54
C VAL A 70 1.13 -3.42 -12.63
N ILE A 71 1.88 -4.51 -12.68
CA ILE A 71 1.35 -5.88 -12.64
C ILE A 71 1.74 -6.51 -11.31
N ALA A 72 0.76 -7.01 -10.56
CA ALA A 72 0.95 -7.61 -9.25
C ALA A 72 0.27 -8.98 -9.14
N SER A 73 0.77 -9.85 -8.26
CA SER A 73 0.09 -11.08 -7.85
C SER A 73 -0.26 -10.96 -6.38
N GLY A 74 -1.54 -10.73 -6.07
CA GLY A 74 -1.95 -10.36 -4.72
C GLY A 74 -1.35 -9.01 -4.32
N ARG A 75 -0.51 -8.98 -3.27
CA ARG A 75 0.14 -7.75 -2.78
C ARG A 75 1.54 -7.54 -3.32
N GLU A 76 2.11 -8.54 -4.00
CA GLU A 76 3.48 -8.48 -4.52
C GLU A 76 3.46 -7.91 -5.94
N VAL A 77 4.22 -6.85 -6.15
CA VAL A 77 4.46 -6.28 -7.48
C VAL A 77 5.48 -7.15 -8.22
N ILE A 78 5.20 -7.43 -9.48
CA ILE A 78 6.05 -8.24 -10.36
C ILE A 78 6.75 -7.33 -11.37
N VAL A 79 6.01 -6.38 -11.95
CA VAL A 79 6.48 -5.50 -13.04
C VAL A 79 5.90 -4.10 -12.87
N ILE A 80 6.72 -3.08 -13.14
CA ILE A 80 6.29 -1.69 -13.37
C ILE A 80 6.79 -1.29 -14.76
N GLY A 81 5.87 -0.89 -15.64
CA GLY A 81 6.19 -0.66 -17.06
C GLY A 81 6.67 -1.96 -17.72
N ASN A 82 7.93 -1.97 -18.17
CA ASN A 82 8.58 -3.15 -18.74
C ASN A 82 9.63 -3.79 -17.82
N GLU A 83 9.78 -3.25 -16.61
CA GLU A 83 10.84 -3.61 -15.70
C GLU A 83 10.32 -4.45 -14.55
N LYS A 84 11.02 -5.55 -14.23
CA LYS A 84 10.77 -6.27 -12.98
C LYS A 84 11.17 -5.39 -11.81
N VAL A 85 10.27 -5.22 -10.86
CA VAL A 85 10.49 -4.38 -9.67
C VAL A 85 9.94 -5.07 -8.44
N SER A 86 10.74 -5.13 -7.37
CA SER A 86 10.29 -5.58 -6.05
C SER A 86 9.58 -4.43 -5.32
N ALA A 87 8.26 -4.56 -5.14
CA ALA A 87 7.44 -3.60 -4.39
C ALA A 87 6.20 -4.29 -3.79
N TYR A 88 5.55 -3.65 -2.82
CA TYR A 88 4.29 -4.10 -2.24
C TYR A 88 3.15 -3.12 -2.49
N LEU A 89 1.95 -3.66 -2.63
CA LEU A 89 0.71 -2.90 -2.64
C LEU A 89 0.14 -2.80 -1.22
N HIS A 90 -0.26 -1.60 -0.84
CA HIS A 90 -0.91 -1.30 0.43
C HIS A 90 -2.32 -0.76 0.23
N ASP A 91 -3.23 -1.19 1.11
CA ASP A 91 -4.53 -0.54 1.24
C ASP A 91 -4.35 0.86 1.83
N GLY A 92 -4.82 1.87 1.12
CA GLY A 92 -4.68 3.24 1.55
C GLY A 92 -5.29 4.24 0.58
N SER A 93 -5.11 5.51 0.89
CA SER A 93 -5.54 6.62 0.06
C SER A 93 -4.51 7.74 0.14
N VAL A 94 -4.43 8.52 -0.94
CA VAL A 94 -3.58 9.71 -1.00
C VAL A 94 -4.50 10.92 -1.10
N PHE A 95 -4.23 11.94 -0.30
CA PHE A 95 -4.93 13.21 -0.35
C PHE A 95 -3.96 14.29 -0.81
N THR A 96 -4.36 15.06 -1.82
CA THR A 96 -3.62 16.20 -2.32
C THR A 96 -4.28 17.50 -1.86
N THR A 97 -3.50 18.41 -1.31
CA THR A 97 -3.90 19.75 -0.86
C THR A 97 -2.70 20.69 -1.05
N HIS A 98 -2.78 21.92 -0.58
CA HIS A 98 -1.62 22.81 -0.49
C HIS A 98 -1.50 23.36 0.93
N VAL A 99 -0.30 23.82 1.28
CA VAL A 99 -0.14 24.75 2.40
C VAL A 99 -0.91 26.03 2.04
N ALA A 100 -1.67 26.56 3.01
CA ALA A 100 -2.58 27.68 2.76
C ALA A 100 -1.85 29.00 2.46
N ASP A 101 -0.57 29.09 2.80
CA ASP A 101 0.26 30.29 2.61
C ASP A 101 1.72 29.88 2.36
N GLU A 102 2.67 30.74 2.72
CA GLU A 102 4.10 30.42 2.77
C GLU A 102 4.41 29.20 3.65
N PHE A 103 5.35 28.40 3.15
CA PHE A 103 6.02 27.32 3.88
C PHE A 103 7.51 27.64 3.87
N ASP A 104 8.06 27.96 5.04
CA ASP A 104 9.48 28.30 5.26
C ASP A 104 10.20 27.18 6.03
N GLY A 105 9.72 25.95 5.86
CA GLY A 105 10.31 24.74 6.40
C GLY A 105 9.64 24.31 7.70
N CYS A 106 10.05 23.16 8.23
CA CYS A 106 9.64 22.75 9.56
C CYS A 106 10.57 23.28 10.65
N ASP A 107 9.95 23.75 11.74
CA ASP A 107 10.57 23.92 13.05
C ASP A 107 9.69 23.17 14.06
N ASN A 108 10.26 22.67 15.15
CA ASN A 108 9.52 21.88 16.14
C ASN A 108 8.28 22.65 16.61
N ASP A 109 7.14 21.96 16.62
CA ASP A 109 5.83 22.49 17.01
C ASP A 109 5.26 23.60 16.12
N LYS A 110 5.95 23.98 15.04
CA LYS A 110 5.40 24.91 14.05
C LYS A 110 4.22 24.28 13.34
N ILE A 111 3.12 25.03 13.22
CA ILE A 111 1.86 24.55 12.65
C ILE A 111 1.57 25.27 11.34
N TYR A 112 1.29 24.49 10.30
CA TYR A 112 0.81 24.97 9.00
C TYR A 112 -0.65 24.60 8.79
N LYS A 113 -1.44 25.55 8.30
CA LYS A 113 -2.80 25.28 7.82
C LYS A 113 -2.73 24.77 6.39
N LEU A 114 -3.46 23.71 6.10
CA LEU A 114 -3.65 23.20 4.74
C LEU A 114 -4.99 23.69 4.18
N ASP A 115 -5.09 23.83 2.86
CA ASP A 115 -6.31 24.30 2.18
C ASP A 115 -7.54 23.42 2.48
N ASN A 116 -7.33 22.13 2.70
CA ASN A 116 -8.39 21.18 3.06
C ASN A 116 -8.85 21.27 4.54
N GLY A 117 -8.34 22.24 5.31
CA GLY A 117 -8.71 22.47 6.71
C GLY A 117 -7.97 21.61 7.73
N ILE A 118 -7.07 20.72 7.29
CA ILE A 118 -6.17 20.00 8.19
C ILE A 118 -5.05 20.95 8.65
N LEU A 119 -4.58 20.78 9.88
CA LEU A 119 -3.36 21.43 10.38
C LEU A 119 -2.22 20.40 10.40
N PHE A 120 -1.03 20.80 9.97
CA PHE A 120 0.18 20.00 10.04
C PHE A 120 1.14 20.61 11.06
N GLN A 121 1.40 19.92 12.16
CA GLN A 121 2.38 20.31 13.17
C GLN A 121 3.69 19.58 12.92
N CYS A 122 4.77 20.32 12.73
CA CYS A 122 6.11 19.77 12.50
C CYS A 122 6.70 19.16 13.78
N ASN A 123 7.39 18.03 13.64
CA ASN A 123 8.07 17.32 14.74
C ASN A 123 9.61 17.38 14.66
N THR A 124 10.16 17.92 13.58
CA THR A 124 11.60 17.98 13.31
C THR A 124 11.95 19.28 12.60
N TYR A 125 13.18 19.77 12.77
CA TYR A 125 13.68 20.91 12.01
C TYR A 125 14.08 20.52 10.58
N HIS A 126 13.64 21.28 9.58
CA HIS A 126 14.07 21.17 8.18
C HIS A 126 13.78 22.48 7.44
N TYR A 127 14.76 23.07 6.78
CA TYR A 127 14.56 24.33 6.06
C TYR A 127 14.16 24.07 4.60
N HIS A 128 13.07 24.69 4.15
CA HIS A 128 12.62 24.71 2.75
C HIS A 128 11.67 25.88 2.55
N TYR A 129 11.89 26.71 1.54
CA TYR A 129 10.97 27.84 1.26
C TYR A 129 10.17 27.59 -0.01
N ALA A 130 8.85 27.67 0.10
CA ALA A 130 7.92 27.63 -1.02
C ALA A 130 6.64 28.42 -0.70
N TYR A 131 6.05 29.06 -1.72
CA TYR A 131 4.74 29.70 -1.59
C TYR A 131 3.63 28.72 -1.97
N ARG A 132 2.74 28.40 -1.02
CA ARG A 132 1.63 27.46 -1.19
C ARG A 132 2.02 26.12 -1.85
N PRO A 133 3.08 25.42 -1.39
CA PRO A 133 3.49 24.16 -1.98
C PRO A 133 2.40 23.09 -1.92
N GLU A 134 2.44 22.16 -2.88
CA GLU A 134 1.61 20.96 -2.87
C GLU A 134 1.95 20.09 -1.66
N VAL A 135 0.92 19.52 -1.05
CA VAL A 135 1.02 18.57 0.05
C VAL A 135 0.33 17.28 -0.33
N LYS A 136 1.07 16.17 -0.28
CA LYS A 136 0.51 14.81 -0.42
C LYS A 136 0.51 14.10 0.92
N ILE A 137 -0.65 13.58 1.31
CA ILE A 137 -0.84 12.84 2.56
C ILE A 137 -1.16 11.39 2.22
N PHE A 138 -0.20 10.50 2.46
CA PHE A 138 -0.38 9.06 2.30
C PHE A 138 -0.97 8.47 3.59
N VAL A 139 -2.20 7.96 3.50
CA VAL A 139 -2.87 7.26 4.59
C VAL A 139 -2.90 5.77 4.26
N ILE A 140 -1.96 5.03 4.83
CA ILE A 140 -1.84 3.58 4.67
C ILE A 140 -2.47 2.90 5.88
N LYS A 141 -3.32 1.89 5.65
CA LYS A 141 -4.03 1.18 6.72
C LYS A 141 -3.05 0.59 7.74
N GLY A 142 -3.24 0.95 9.01
CA GLY A 142 -2.41 0.46 10.12
C GLY A 142 -1.07 1.19 10.30
N ARG A 143 -0.84 2.31 9.59
CA ARG A 143 0.34 3.17 9.73
C ARG A 143 -0.05 4.60 10.07
N THR A 144 0.87 5.33 10.69
CA THR A 144 0.75 6.78 10.82
C THR A 144 0.79 7.41 9.42
N PRO A 145 -0.03 8.43 9.12
CA PRO A 145 0.02 9.13 7.84
C PRO A 145 1.41 9.69 7.55
N ILE A 146 1.82 9.62 6.28
CA ILE A 146 3.10 10.16 5.81
C ILE A 146 2.80 11.40 4.97
N VAL A 147 3.48 12.51 5.30
CA VAL A 147 3.25 13.81 4.68
C VAL A 147 4.44 14.16 3.81
N PHE A 148 4.16 14.52 2.56
CA PHE A 148 5.11 15.11 1.65
C PHE A 148 4.69 16.55 1.38
N ILE A 149 5.63 17.48 1.42
CA ILE A 149 5.43 18.89 1.05
C ILE A 149 6.46 19.19 -0.04
N ASP A 150 5.99 19.61 -1.21
CA ASP A 150 6.83 19.90 -2.37
C ASP A 150 7.75 18.73 -2.78
N GLY A 151 7.23 17.50 -2.66
CA GLY A 151 7.96 16.27 -3.00
C GLY A 151 8.90 15.75 -1.90
N GLU A 152 9.14 16.50 -0.83
CA GLU A 152 9.98 16.06 0.30
C GLU A 152 9.13 15.54 1.46
N GLN A 153 9.59 14.47 2.13
CA GLN A 153 8.88 13.90 3.28
C GLN A 153 9.17 14.71 4.54
N TYR A 154 8.12 15.05 5.30
CA TYR A 154 8.23 15.73 6.59
C TYR A 154 7.64 14.88 7.71
N ASN A 155 8.32 14.89 8.87
CA ASN A 155 7.80 14.29 10.10
C ASN A 155 6.94 15.31 10.83
N GLY A 156 5.68 14.94 11.09
CA GLY A 156 4.74 15.79 11.79
C GLY A 156 3.46 15.06 12.15
N THR A 157 2.56 15.80 12.79
CA THR A 157 1.25 15.32 13.23
C THR A 157 0.16 16.07 12.48
N LEU A 158 -0.82 15.34 11.94
CA LEU A 158 -2.01 15.93 11.34
C LEU A 158 -3.08 16.13 12.41
N LEU A 159 -3.52 17.38 12.56
CA LEU A 159 -4.56 17.78 13.51
C LEU A 159 -5.80 18.25 12.74
N LYS A 160 -6.98 18.00 13.31
CA LYS A 160 -8.23 18.53 12.76
C LYS A 160 -8.41 19.98 13.22
N ALA A 161 -8.69 20.91 12.31
CA ALA A 161 -9.13 22.24 12.71
C ALA A 161 -10.50 22.13 13.42
N ASN A 162 -10.60 22.73 14.60
CA ASN A 162 -11.84 22.82 15.37
C ASN A 162 -12.82 23.81 14.72
#